data_AF-A0A7V5WJ46-F1
#
_entry.id   AF-A0A7V5WJ46-F1
#
_cell.length_a   1.000
_cell.length_b   1.000
_cell.length_c   1.000
_cell.angle_alpha   90.00
_cell.angle_beta   90.00
_cell.angle_gamma   90.00
#
_symmetry.space_group_name_H-M   'P 1'
#
loop_
_entity.id
_entity.type
_entity.pdbx_description
1 polymer ?
#
loop_
_entity_poly.entity_id
_entity_poly.type
_entity_poly.pdbx_seq_one_letter_code
_entity_poly.pdbx_strand_id
1 'polypeptide(L)'
;MSADINAEAIRLFRSWLRSDRGYRHLVRTAGSIFREASRHGGLKTVLPYDLRTGLSDEARKDIEEEIAHDFLVFLLDEFIPAIGFDSSLMQDLVNGRPHIVLQYGWHRFIGRWKDRSRSRELNPRGYLYRRVRELVAGSDQFITTGQQSGCVAYAPAMRPHPPSGKVWAGGDESSGGWPAPGMSGKKAGENEIYTSRFLLPAALFFHKEVAKAAGENIYVPVREFVRYLSFHFPWLNRSWASELPEDDSFRNDADSGGRGMGMEEAMDRRSAFSSIAALSDQLMSSLTVEECRVLVLKVENPSMPFREIAGQLGHPDHNHVYRLYHRGLATIKRFCDNWPGPPPDELPEEVKKHFMEEVLKRCKKRLSCP
;
A
#
# COMPACT_ATOMS: atom_id res chain seq x y z
N MET A 1 29.89 3.20 21.62
CA MET A 1 29.52 1.86 22.12
C MET A 1 30.56 0.87 21.63
N SER A 2 31.01 -0.06 22.48
CA SER A 2 31.99 -1.07 22.06
C SER A 2 31.37 -2.02 21.03
N ALA A 3 32.13 -2.36 19.97
CA ALA A 3 31.70 -3.31 18.94
C ALA A 3 31.32 -4.68 19.53
N ASP A 4 31.95 -5.07 20.64
CA ASP A 4 31.68 -6.33 21.34
C ASP A 4 30.28 -6.37 21.98
N ILE A 5 29.81 -5.23 22.49
CA ILE A 5 28.47 -5.11 23.10
C ILE A 5 27.39 -5.27 22.02
N ASN A 6 27.61 -4.68 20.84
CA ASN A 6 26.68 -4.78 19.71
C ASN A 6 26.63 -6.22 19.17
N ALA A 7 27.80 -6.85 19.01
CA ALA A 7 27.89 -8.24 18.55
C ALA A 7 27.18 -9.21 19.51
N GLU A 8 27.37 -9.02 20.81
CA GLU A 8 26.72 -9.86 21.83
C GLU A 8 25.20 -9.65 21.87
N ALA A 9 24.72 -8.41 21.76
CA ALA A 9 23.28 -8.11 21.69
C ALA A 9 22.62 -8.78 20.46
N ILE A 10 23.26 -8.72 19.29
CA ILE A 10 22.79 -9.40 18.07
C ILE A 10 22.80 -10.93 18.27
N ARG A 11 23.85 -11.49 18.87
CA ARG A 11 23.96 -12.93 19.13
C ARG A 11 22.84 -13.42 20.04
N LEU A 12 22.59 -12.72 21.15
CA LEU A 12 21.52 -13.03 22.09
C LEU A 12 20.15 -12.93 21.43
N PHE A 13 19.93 -11.90 20.62
CA PHE A 13 18.67 -11.72 19.89
C PHE A 13 18.42 -12.84 18.87
N ARG A 14 19.43 -13.22 18.08
CA ARG A 14 19.37 -14.37 17.16
C ARG A 14 19.09 -15.67 17.90
N SER A 15 19.75 -15.90 19.03
CA SER A 15 19.52 -17.08 19.85
C SER A 15 18.09 -17.13 20.38
N TRP A 16 17.55 -15.99 20.84
CA TRP A 16 16.17 -15.91 21.28
C TRP A 16 15.17 -16.17 20.15
N LEU A 17 15.38 -15.61 18.96
CA LEU A 17 14.53 -15.85 17.78
C LEU A 17 14.46 -17.33 17.39
N ARG A 18 15.57 -18.05 17.53
CA ARG A 18 15.66 -19.50 17.27
C ARG A 18 15.09 -20.37 18.41
N SER A 19 14.71 -19.78 19.54
CA SER A 19 14.10 -20.52 20.65
C SER A 19 12.59 -20.68 20.47
N ASP A 20 12.01 -21.71 21.07
CA ASP A 20 10.55 -21.92 21.09
C ASP A 20 9.76 -20.71 21.63
N ARG A 21 10.38 -19.95 22.55
CA ARG A 21 9.75 -18.76 23.14
C ARG A 21 9.73 -17.61 22.14
N GLY A 22 10.81 -17.43 21.38
CA GLY A 22 10.89 -16.44 20.30
C GLY A 22 9.94 -16.80 19.16
N TYR A 23 9.97 -18.04 18.68
CA TYR A 23 9.08 -18.49 17.62
C TYR A 23 7.59 -18.34 17.98
N ARG A 24 7.18 -18.77 19.19
CA ARG A 24 5.80 -18.55 19.68
C ARG A 24 5.41 -17.09 19.82
N HIS A 25 6.36 -16.17 19.95
CA HIS A 25 6.10 -14.74 19.91
C HIS A 25 5.84 -14.28 18.47
N LEU A 26 6.64 -14.74 17.50
CA LEU A 26 6.44 -14.44 16.08
C LEU A 26 5.08 -14.92 15.57
N VAL A 27 4.66 -16.15 15.90
CA VAL A 27 3.33 -16.69 15.53
C VAL A 27 2.19 -15.82 16.07
N ARG A 28 2.27 -15.37 17.33
CA ARG A 28 1.27 -14.47 17.93
C ARG A 28 1.21 -13.11 17.24
N THR A 29 2.36 -12.59 16.82
CA THR A 29 2.44 -11.36 16.03
C THR A 29 1.82 -11.58 14.66
N ALA A 30 2.19 -12.65 13.95
CA ALA A 30 1.59 -13.04 12.67
C ALA A 30 0.05 -13.09 12.73
N GLY A 31 -0.55 -13.74 13.74
CA GLY A 31 -2.01 -13.79 13.89
C GLY A 31 -2.68 -12.43 14.16
N SER A 32 -1.97 -11.49 14.78
CA SER A 32 -2.47 -10.12 14.96
C SER A 32 -2.48 -9.34 13.64
N ILE A 33 -1.48 -9.57 12.79
CA ILE A 33 -1.44 -8.94 11.47
C ILE A 33 -2.31 -9.64 10.45
N PHE A 34 -2.44 -10.96 10.50
CA PHE A 34 -3.43 -11.67 9.69
C PHE A 34 -4.83 -11.08 9.90
N ARG A 35 -5.17 -10.75 11.16
CA ARG A 35 -6.42 -10.04 11.51
C ARG A 35 -6.48 -8.62 10.96
N GLU A 36 -5.39 -7.86 11.03
CA GLU A 36 -5.32 -6.50 10.51
C GLU A 36 -5.38 -6.46 8.97
N ALA A 37 -4.66 -7.36 8.31
CA ALA A 37 -4.67 -7.58 6.87
C ALA A 37 -6.05 -7.99 6.35
N SER A 38 -6.76 -8.84 7.12
CA SER A 38 -8.14 -9.22 6.83
C SER A 38 -9.14 -8.05 6.96
N ARG A 39 -8.82 -7.01 7.73
CA ARG A 39 -9.67 -5.81 7.90
C ARG A 39 -9.41 -4.74 6.84
N HIS A 40 -8.20 -4.67 6.30
CA HIS A 40 -7.81 -3.68 5.32
C HIS A 40 -7.76 -4.28 3.91
N GLY A 41 -8.66 -3.85 3.02
CA GLY A 41 -8.82 -4.42 1.67
C GLY A 41 -7.55 -4.44 0.82
N GLY A 42 -6.59 -3.54 1.07
CA GLY A 42 -5.29 -3.51 0.38
C GLY A 42 -4.29 -4.55 0.87
N LEU A 43 -4.42 -5.10 2.08
CA LEU A 43 -3.55 -6.14 2.63
C LEU A 43 -4.05 -7.56 2.33
N LYS A 44 -5.34 -7.73 2.01
CA LYS A 44 -5.89 -9.00 1.51
C LYS A 44 -5.22 -9.47 0.23
N THR A 45 -4.78 -8.53 -0.60
CA THR A 45 -4.06 -8.80 -1.86
C THR A 45 -2.55 -8.92 -1.65
N VAL A 46 -2.06 -8.74 -0.41
CA VAL A 46 -0.64 -8.73 -0.03
C VAL A 46 -0.21 -10.02 0.65
N LEU A 47 -1.17 -10.83 1.13
CA LEU A 47 -0.90 -12.15 1.69
C LEU A 47 -0.99 -13.24 0.61
N PRO A 48 -0.09 -14.25 0.62
CA PRO A 48 -0.07 -15.33 -0.38
C PRO A 48 -1.30 -16.24 -0.31
N TYR A 49 -2.08 -16.09 0.76
CA TYR A 49 -3.27 -16.87 1.03
C TYR A 49 -4.51 -16.11 0.60
N ASP A 50 -5.39 -16.80 -0.12
CA ASP A 50 -6.73 -16.30 -0.43
C ASP A 50 -7.49 -16.17 0.89
N LEU A 51 -7.59 -14.94 1.43
CA LEU A 51 -8.33 -14.62 2.66
C LEU A 51 -9.84 -14.69 2.43
N ARG A 52 -10.32 -15.86 2.01
CA ARG A 52 -11.74 -16.15 1.93
C ARG A 52 -12.30 -16.16 3.34
N THR A 53 -13.47 -15.54 3.49
CA THR A 53 -14.29 -15.71 4.68
C THR A 53 -14.66 -17.19 4.80
N GLY A 54 -14.18 -17.87 5.85
CA GLY A 54 -14.51 -19.28 6.12
C GLY A 54 -13.34 -20.26 6.26
N LEU A 55 -12.10 -19.80 6.48
CA LEU A 55 -10.99 -20.69 6.83
C LEU A 55 -11.29 -21.43 8.14
N SER A 56 -10.96 -22.72 8.21
CA SER A 56 -10.99 -23.47 9.47
C SER A 56 -9.94 -22.94 10.43
N ASP A 57 -10.11 -23.22 11.73
CA ASP A 57 -9.16 -22.80 12.76
C ASP A 57 -7.78 -23.44 12.54
N GLU A 58 -7.73 -24.67 12.01
CA GLU A 58 -6.50 -25.34 11.62
C GLU A 58 -5.80 -24.64 10.45
N ALA A 59 -6.52 -24.35 9.35
CA ALA A 59 -5.96 -23.67 8.20
C ALA A 59 -5.44 -22.27 8.55
N ARG A 60 -6.12 -21.59 9.48
CA ARG A 60 -5.66 -20.31 10.01
C ARG A 60 -4.37 -20.45 10.81
N LYS A 61 -4.26 -21.47 11.66
CA LYS A 61 -3.06 -21.73 12.45
C LYS A 61 -1.86 -22.04 11.55
N ASP A 62 -2.06 -22.84 10.51
CA ASP A 62 -1.02 -23.18 9.54
C ASP A 62 -0.52 -21.91 8.82
N ILE A 63 -1.44 -21.04 8.38
CA ILE A 63 -1.08 -19.75 7.77
C ILE A 63 -0.31 -18.85 8.77
N GLU A 64 -0.74 -18.76 10.02
CA GLU A 64 -0.05 -17.96 11.03
C GLU A 64 1.37 -18.49 11.31
N GLU A 65 1.57 -19.80 11.25
CA GLU A 65 2.89 -20.45 11.37
C GLU A 65 3.76 -20.20 10.14
N GLU A 66 3.23 -20.31 8.92
CA GLU A 66 3.96 -20.01 7.68
C GLU A 66 4.39 -18.53 7.61
N ILE A 67 3.50 -17.59 7.95
CA ILE A 67 3.84 -16.16 8.03
C ILE A 67 4.96 -15.92 9.05
N ALA A 68 4.89 -16.60 10.20
CA ALA A 68 5.92 -16.48 11.24
C ALA A 68 7.26 -17.06 10.78
N HIS A 69 7.24 -18.13 10.00
CA HIS A 69 8.42 -18.74 9.40
C HIS A 69 9.08 -17.79 8.40
N ASP A 70 8.32 -17.24 7.45
CA ASP A 70 8.82 -16.27 6.47
C ASP A 70 9.38 -15.01 7.15
N PHE A 71 8.72 -14.53 8.20
CA PHE A 71 9.20 -13.40 8.96
C PHE A 71 10.50 -13.73 9.71
N LEU A 72 10.62 -14.94 10.27
CA LEU A 72 11.85 -15.38 10.91
C LEU A 72 13.03 -15.43 9.92
N VAL A 73 12.80 -15.97 8.72
CA VAL A 73 13.81 -15.99 7.64
C VAL A 73 14.25 -14.57 7.30
N PHE A 74 13.29 -13.67 7.04
CA PHE A 74 13.58 -12.25 6.80
C PHE A 74 14.38 -11.61 7.93
N LEU A 75 14.02 -11.89 9.19
CA LEU A 75 14.71 -11.33 10.34
C LEU A 75 16.17 -11.77 10.38
N LEU A 76 16.44 -13.06 10.18
CA LEU A 76 17.77 -13.64 10.31
C LEU A 76 18.69 -13.29 9.14
N ASP A 77 18.15 -13.33 7.92
CA ASP A 77 18.94 -13.29 6.70
C ASP A 77 19.12 -11.86 6.16
N GLU A 78 18.17 -10.96 6.43
CA GLU A 78 18.17 -9.62 5.85
C GLU A 78 18.14 -8.52 6.91
N PHE A 79 17.19 -8.59 7.84
CA PHE A 79 16.96 -7.50 8.77
C PHE A 79 18.08 -7.36 9.79
N ILE A 80 18.44 -8.43 10.52
CA ILE A 80 19.48 -8.38 11.55
C ILE A 80 20.85 -7.98 11.01
N PRO A 81 21.31 -8.49 9.85
CA PRO A 81 22.50 -7.97 9.21
C PRO A 81 22.44 -6.46 8.96
N ALA A 82 21.28 -5.93 8.54
CA ALA A 82 21.09 -4.49 8.33
C ALA A 82 21.04 -3.67 9.63
N ILE A 83 20.54 -4.23 10.74
CA ILE A 83 20.50 -3.54 12.04
C ILE A 83 21.91 -3.12 12.47
N GLY A 84 22.94 -3.92 12.17
CA GLY A 84 24.33 -3.59 12.53
C GLY A 84 24.81 -2.23 12.02
N PHE A 85 24.15 -1.68 10.99
CA PHE A 85 24.43 -0.38 10.39
C PHE A 85 23.46 0.73 10.85
N ASP A 86 22.40 0.39 11.59
CA ASP A 86 21.43 1.34 12.14
C ASP A 86 21.70 1.61 13.63
N SER A 87 22.24 2.78 13.92
CA SER A 87 22.62 3.17 15.29
C SER A 87 21.45 3.29 16.26
N SER A 88 20.23 3.57 15.78
CA SER A 88 19.05 3.70 16.65
C SER A 88 18.52 2.33 17.04
N LEU A 89 18.34 1.45 16.06
CA LEU A 89 17.82 0.10 16.31
C LEU A 89 18.82 -0.74 17.11
N MET A 90 20.13 -0.56 16.90
CA MET A 90 21.13 -1.19 17.77
C MET A 90 21.06 -0.70 19.20
N GLN A 91 20.84 0.60 19.43
CA GLN A 91 20.66 1.13 20.79
C GLN A 91 19.45 0.51 21.48
N ASP A 92 18.32 0.39 20.78
CA ASP A 92 17.14 -0.27 21.35
C ASP A 92 17.42 -1.73 21.69
N LEU A 93 18.17 -2.45 20.86
CA LEU A 93 18.53 -3.84 21.12
C LEU A 93 19.45 -3.98 22.34
N VAL A 94 20.51 -3.16 22.42
CA VAL A 94 21.45 -3.14 23.55
C VAL A 94 20.76 -2.74 24.85
N ASN A 95 19.79 -1.83 24.79
CA ASN A 95 19.00 -1.40 25.95
C ASN A 95 17.91 -2.40 26.35
N GLY A 96 17.90 -3.61 25.79
CA GLY A 96 16.93 -4.64 26.15
C GLY A 96 15.50 -4.34 25.69
N ARG A 97 15.33 -3.61 24.57
CA ARG A 97 14.02 -3.30 23.96
C ARG A 97 13.81 -4.05 22.63
N PRO A 98 13.89 -5.41 22.62
CA PRO A 98 13.79 -6.19 21.38
C PRO A 98 12.40 -6.08 20.72
N HIS A 99 11.36 -5.72 21.47
CA HIS A 99 10.01 -5.54 20.93
C HIS A 99 9.91 -4.37 19.95
N ILE A 100 10.65 -3.27 20.18
CA ILE A 100 10.70 -2.12 19.25
C ILE A 100 11.39 -2.52 17.96
N VAL A 101 12.51 -3.25 18.09
CA VAL A 101 13.27 -3.78 16.96
C VAL A 101 12.43 -4.75 16.13
N LEU A 102 11.68 -5.65 16.77
CA LEU A 102 10.74 -6.56 16.12
C LEU A 102 9.59 -5.81 15.44
N GLN A 103 9.04 -4.77 16.07
CA GLN A 103 8.00 -3.94 15.48
C GLN A 103 8.50 -3.23 14.21
N TYR A 104 9.72 -2.72 14.23
CA TYR A 104 10.34 -2.10 13.07
C TYR A 104 10.62 -3.12 11.96
N GLY A 105 11.23 -4.26 12.30
CA GLY A 105 11.44 -5.36 11.36
C GLY A 105 10.12 -5.83 10.75
N TRP A 106 9.06 -5.88 11.54
CA TRP A 106 7.73 -6.24 11.07
C TRP A 106 7.17 -5.24 10.06
N HIS A 107 7.25 -3.93 10.33
CA HIS A 107 6.83 -2.92 9.36
C HIS A 107 7.58 -3.04 8.04
N ARG A 108 8.89 -3.29 8.10
CA ARG A 108 9.72 -3.48 6.90
C ARG A 108 9.36 -4.75 6.14
N PHE A 109 9.08 -5.84 6.86
CA PHE A 109 8.60 -7.10 6.28
C PHE A 109 7.26 -6.93 5.54
N ILE A 110 6.31 -6.23 6.15
CA ILE A 110 5.04 -5.88 5.50
C ILE A 110 5.23 -4.95 4.32
N GLY A 111 6.15 -3.98 4.40
CA GLY A 111 6.56 -3.15 3.25
C GLY A 111 7.00 -4.02 2.07
N ARG A 112 7.94 -4.93 2.31
CA ARG A 112 8.43 -5.88 1.31
C ARG A 112 7.31 -6.73 0.71
N TRP A 113 6.41 -7.25 1.52
CA TRP A 113 5.25 -8.00 1.02
C TRP A 113 4.31 -7.11 0.20
N LYS A 114 4.07 -5.86 0.62
CA LYS A 114 3.34 -4.89 -0.18
C LYS A 114 4.03 -4.68 -1.52
N ASP A 115 5.34 -4.52 -1.57
CA ASP A 115 6.07 -4.29 -2.81
C ASP A 115 6.04 -5.51 -3.72
N ARG A 116 6.20 -6.71 -3.15
CA ARG A 116 6.05 -7.97 -3.88
C ARG A 116 4.64 -8.16 -4.44
N SER A 117 3.62 -7.85 -3.66
CA SER A 117 2.22 -7.87 -4.11
C SER A 117 1.91 -6.83 -5.20
N ARG A 118 2.78 -5.81 -5.33
CA ARG A 118 2.71 -4.75 -6.32
C ARG A 118 3.71 -4.97 -7.45
N SER A 119 4.48 -6.05 -7.44
CA SER A 119 5.44 -6.36 -8.51
C SER A 119 4.71 -6.99 -9.68
N ARG A 120 5.02 -6.52 -10.89
CA ARG A 120 4.49 -7.09 -12.12
C ARG A 120 4.91 -8.54 -12.32
N GLU A 121 6.12 -8.90 -11.91
CA GLU A 121 6.70 -10.23 -12.08
C GLU A 121 6.16 -11.22 -11.04
N LEU A 122 6.00 -10.77 -9.79
CA LEU A 122 5.61 -11.63 -8.67
C LEU A 122 4.09 -11.69 -8.46
N ASN A 123 3.37 -10.60 -8.74
CA ASN A 123 1.92 -10.52 -8.63
C ASN A 123 1.31 -9.71 -9.78
N PRO A 124 1.26 -10.27 -10.99
CA PRO A 124 0.79 -9.57 -12.19
C PRO A 124 -0.65 -9.05 -12.04
N ARG A 125 -1.53 -9.78 -11.33
CA ARG A 125 -2.90 -9.34 -11.04
C ARG A 125 -2.97 -8.18 -10.03
N GLY A 126 -2.14 -8.20 -9.00
CA GLY A 126 -2.02 -7.09 -8.04
C GLY A 126 -1.49 -5.82 -8.71
N TYR A 127 -0.46 -5.96 -9.55
CA TYR A 127 0.06 -4.88 -10.38
C TYR A 127 -1.01 -4.33 -11.34
N LEU A 128 -1.78 -5.21 -12.01
CA LEU A 128 -2.89 -4.82 -12.88
C LEU A 128 -3.95 -4.00 -12.12
N TYR A 129 -4.36 -4.45 -10.94
CA TYR A 129 -5.32 -3.73 -10.10
C TYR A 129 -4.83 -2.32 -9.73
N ARG A 130 -3.56 -2.19 -9.35
CA ARG A 130 -2.94 -0.89 -9.10
C ARG A 130 -3.00 -0.01 -10.34
N ARG A 131 -2.55 -0.54 -11.47
CA ARG A 131 -2.44 0.21 -12.73
C ARG A 131 -3.81 0.70 -13.22
N VAL A 132 -4.85 -0.11 -13.11
CA VAL A 132 -6.22 0.31 -13.44
C VAL A 132 -6.66 1.45 -12.53
N ARG A 133 -6.44 1.36 -11.21
CA ARG A 133 -6.84 2.42 -10.27
C ARG A 133 -6.18 3.75 -10.62
N GLU A 134 -4.88 3.74 -10.89
CA GLU A 134 -4.13 4.94 -11.29
C GLU A 134 -4.69 5.56 -12.58
N LEU A 135 -4.84 4.74 -13.62
CA LEU A 135 -5.26 5.20 -14.94
C LEU A 135 -6.70 5.74 -14.94
N VAL A 136 -7.59 5.08 -14.21
CA VAL A 136 -8.99 5.50 -14.12
C VAL A 136 -9.14 6.75 -13.25
N ALA A 137 -8.37 6.89 -12.17
CA ALA A 137 -8.40 8.10 -11.34
C ALA A 137 -7.73 9.31 -12.01
N GLY A 138 -6.73 9.09 -12.86
CA GLY A 138 -6.02 10.14 -13.59
C GLY A 138 -6.62 10.51 -14.95
N SER A 139 -7.65 9.80 -15.41
CA SER A 139 -8.28 10.02 -16.72
C SER A 139 -9.55 10.86 -16.59
N ASP A 140 -9.72 11.81 -17.50
CA ASP A 140 -10.93 12.63 -17.64
C ASP A 140 -12.14 11.85 -18.18
N GLN A 141 -11.91 10.64 -18.70
CA GLN A 141 -12.95 9.75 -19.21
C GLN A 141 -13.76 9.08 -18.11
N PHE A 142 -13.33 9.17 -16.85
CA PHE A 142 -13.92 8.43 -15.74
C PHE A 142 -14.20 9.32 -14.53
N ILE A 143 -15.20 8.93 -13.77
CA ILE A 143 -15.47 9.40 -12.42
C ILE A 143 -15.29 8.23 -11.45
N THR A 144 -14.70 8.50 -10.30
CA THR A 144 -14.40 7.47 -9.29
C THR A 144 -15.12 7.76 -7.98
N THR A 145 -15.51 6.69 -7.28
CA THR A 145 -16.04 6.76 -5.92
C THR A 145 -15.31 5.77 -5.02
N GLY A 146 -15.09 6.16 -3.76
CA GLY A 146 -14.52 5.30 -2.72
C GLY A 146 -15.61 4.57 -1.96
N GLN A 147 -15.47 3.26 -1.77
CA GLN A 147 -16.32 2.50 -0.85
C GLN A 147 -15.80 2.61 0.59
N GLN A 148 -16.69 2.46 1.58
CA GLN A 148 -16.34 2.38 3.01
C GLN A 148 -15.28 1.30 3.34
N SER A 149 -15.11 0.31 2.45
CA SER A 149 -14.11 -0.77 2.53
C SER A 149 -12.73 -0.43 1.93
N GLY A 150 -12.54 0.79 1.39
CA GLY A 150 -11.31 1.20 0.71
C GLY A 150 -11.19 0.72 -0.74
N CYS A 151 -12.22 0.05 -1.28
CA CYS A 151 -12.30 -0.34 -2.68
C CYS A 151 -12.70 0.85 -3.56
N VAL A 152 -12.01 1.05 -4.69
CA VAL A 152 -12.33 2.09 -5.68
C VAL A 152 -13.28 1.50 -6.73
N ALA A 153 -14.33 2.25 -7.05
CA ALA A 153 -15.24 1.95 -8.15
C ALA A 153 -15.25 3.11 -9.14
N TYR A 154 -15.58 2.82 -10.40
CA TYR A 154 -15.51 3.77 -11.49
C TYR A 154 -16.75 3.72 -12.40
N ALA A 155 -17.02 4.82 -13.08
CA ALA A 155 -17.97 4.90 -14.17
C ALA A 155 -17.46 5.91 -15.23
N PRO A 156 -17.90 5.85 -16.48
CA PRO A 156 -17.60 6.86 -17.48
C PRO A 156 -18.05 8.25 -17.04
N ALA A 157 -17.26 9.27 -17.34
CA ALA A 157 -17.57 10.68 -17.09
C ALA A 157 -18.66 11.25 -18.03
N MET A 158 -19.44 10.38 -18.68
CA MET A 158 -20.53 10.75 -19.58
C MET A 158 -21.86 10.88 -18.84
N ARG A 159 -22.77 11.69 -19.39
CA ARG A 159 -24.14 11.83 -18.88
C ARG A 159 -25.07 10.77 -19.48
N PRO A 160 -26.07 10.28 -18.71
CA PRO A 160 -26.34 10.62 -17.32
C PRO A 160 -25.33 9.99 -16.37
N HIS A 161 -24.90 10.72 -15.33
CA HIS A 161 -24.02 10.15 -14.31
C HIS A 161 -24.73 9.02 -13.54
N PRO A 162 -24.00 8.04 -13.00
CA PRO A 162 -24.58 7.01 -12.15
C PRO A 162 -25.28 7.64 -10.94
N PRO A 163 -26.40 7.09 -10.48
CA PRO A 163 -27.03 7.50 -9.22
C PRO A 163 -26.01 7.43 -8.07
N SER A 164 -26.00 8.44 -7.20
CA SER A 164 -25.08 8.49 -6.06
C SER A 164 -25.16 7.23 -5.21
N GLY A 165 -24.02 6.60 -4.94
CA GLY A 165 -23.91 5.42 -4.08
C GLY A 165 -24.29 4.07 -4.72
N LYS A 166 -24.81 4.04 -5.97
CA LYS A 166 -25.08 2.76 -6.64
C LYS A 166 -23.81 2.15 -7.22
N VAL A 167 -23.28 1.15 -6.52
CA VAL A 167 -22.15 0.35 -6.97
C VAL A 167 -22.64 -1.05 -7.32
N TRP A 168 -22.19 -1.59 -8.44
CA TRP A 168 -22.45 -2.95 -8.85
C TRP A 168 -21.97 -3.93 -7.78
N ALA A 169 -22.88 -4.77 -7.29
CA ALA A 169 -22.59 -5.74 -6.24
C ALA A 169 -21.89 -7.01 -6.76
N GLY A 170 -21.74 -7.15 -8.08
CA GLY A 170 -21.38 -8.41 -8.73
C GLY A 170 -22.62 -9.31 -8.83
N GLY A 171 -22.94 -9.79 -10.03
CA GLY A 171 -23.93 -10.86 -10.19
C GLY A 171 -23.28 -12.22 -9.88
N ASP A 172 -24.09 -13.21 -9.50
CA ASP A 172 -23.69 -14.64 -9.46
C ASP A 172 -23.31 -15.19 -10.84
N GLU A 173 -23.38 -14.37 -11.90
CA GLU A 173 -22.89 -14.71 -13.22
C GLU A 173 -21.36 -14.89 -13.17
N SER A 174 -20.92 -16.13 -13.34
CA SER A 174 -19.51 -16.47 -13.49
C SER A 174 -18.86 -15.53 -14.49
N SER A 175 -17.69 -14.97 -14.16
CA SER A 175 -16.97 -14.01 -15.00
C SER A 175 -16.66 -14.53 -16.42
N GLY A 176 -16.92 -15.81 -16.71
CA GLY A 176 -16.82 -16.41 -18.03
C GLY A 176 -18.00 -16.24 -18.99
N GLY A 177 -19.12 -15.65 -18.54
CA GLY A 177 -20.24 -15.29 -19.44
C GLY A 177 -20.04 -13.98 -20.20
N TRP A 178 -19.02 -13.19 -19.83
CA TRP A 178 -18.79 -11.87 -20.40
C TRP A 178 -17.93 -11.95 -21.68
N PRO A 179 -18.23 -11.13 -22.70
CA PRO A 179 -17.44 -11.13 -23.94
C PRO A 179 -16.02 -10.65 -23.68
N ALA A 180 -15.03 -11.22 -24.37
CA ALA A 180 -13.64 -10.76 -24.27
C ALA A 180 -13.50 -9.31 -24.78
N PRO A 181 -12.58 -8.50 -24.20
CA PRO A 181 -12.40 -7.13 -24.66
C PRO A 181 -11.87 -7.15 -26.11
N GLY A 182 -12.41 -6.30 -26.97
CA GLY A 182 -12.23 -6.35 -28.44
C GLY A 182 -10.80 -6.27 -28.98
N MET A 183 -9.79 -6.09 -28.14
CA MET A 183 -8.36 -6.15 -28.50
C MET A 183 -7.71 -7.52 -28.25
N SER A 184 -8.48 -8.54 -27.88
CA SER A 184 -8.03 -9.94 -27.68
C SER A 184 -7.62 -10.68 -28.96
N GLY A 185 -7.94 -10.12 -30.14
CA GLY A 185 -7.67 -10.74 -31.45
C GLY A 185 -6.21 -10.67 -31.92
N LYS A 186 -5.41 -9.76 -31.35
CA LYS A 186 -3.95 -9.86 -31.35
C LYS A 186 -3.60 -10.28 -29.95
N LYS A 187 -2.76 -11.31 -29.77
CA LYS A 187 -2.24 -11.68 -28.45
C LYS A 187 -1.62 -10.41 -27.84
N ALA A 188 -2.39 -9.68 -27.03
CA ALA A 188 -1.86 -8.53 -26.32
C ALA A 188 -0.67 -9.08 -25.54
N GLY A 189 0.53 -8.64 -25.91
CA GLY A 189 1.74 -9.15 -25.27
C GLY A 189 1.64 -8.93 -23.77
N GLU A 190 2.38 -9.69 -22.97
CA GLU A 190 2.35 -9.53 -21.50
C GLU A 190 2.59 -8.09 -21.04
N ASN A 191 3.26 -7.24 -21.85
CA ASN A 191 3.45 -5.82 -21.59
C ASN A 191 2.22 -4.94 -21.92
N GLU A 192 1.44 -5.29 -22.95
CA GLU A 192 0.41 -4.42 -23.54
C GLU A 192 -0.81 -4.28 -22.64
N ILE A 193 -1.16 -5.35 -21.90
CA ILE A 193 -2.29 -5.38 -20.97
C ILE A 193 -2.18 -4.36 -19.84
N TYR A 194 -0.98 -3.85 -19.55
CA TYR A 194 -0.74 -2.87 -18.48
C TYR A 194 -0.74 -1.41 -18.96
N THR A 195 -0.90 -1.19 -20.27
CA THR A 195 -0.83 0.14 -20.86
C THR A 195 -2.16 0.89 -20.75
N SER A 196 -2.10 2.22 -20.73
CA SER A 196 -3.29 3.07 -20.78
C SER A 196 -4.13 2.82 -22.05
N ARG A 197 -3.45 2.57 -23.17
CA ARG A 197 -4.03 2.25 -24.49
C ARG A 197 -4.90 1.00 -24.46
N PHE A 198 -4.56 0.02 -23.63
CA PHE A 198 -5.37 -1.18 -23.44
C PHE A 198 -6.42 -0.98 -22.34
N LEU A 199 -6.00 -0.52 -21.17
CA LEU A 199 -6.84 -0.55 -19.97
C LEU A 199 -8.01 0.43 -19.99
N LEU A 200 -7.84 1.64 -20.54
CA LEU A 200 -8.93 2.61 -20.56
C LEU A 200 -10.06 2.18 -21.52
N PRO A 201 -9.79 1.77 -22.78
CA PRO A 201 -10.84 1.24 -23.65
C PRO A 201 -11.47 -0.06 -23.11
N ALA A 202 -10.68 -0.95 -22.51
CA ALA A 202 -11.19 -2.17 -21.91
C ALA A 202 -12.10 -1.89 -20.70
N ALA A 203 -11.79 -0.89 -19.88
CA ALA A 203 -12.62 -0.46 -18.75
C ALA A 203 -13.95 0.15 -19.24
N LEU A 204 -13.93 0.98 -20.29
CA LEU A 204 -15.17 1.49 -20.92
C LEU A 204 -16.02 0.36 -21.49
N PHE A 205 -15.39 -0.60 -22.18
CA PHE A 205 -16.08 -1.77 -22.73
C PHE A 205 -16.74 -2.59 -21.62
N PHE A 206 -15.98 -2.96 -20.59
CA PHE A 206 -16.52 -3.76 -19.48
C PHE A 206 -17.64 -3.04 -18.75
N HIS A 207 -17.49 -1.74 -18.50
CA HIS A 207 -18.56 -0.94 -17.91
C HIS A 207 -19.83 -0.94 -18.78
N LYS A 208 -19.70 -0.80 -20.10
CA LYS A 208 -20.85 -0.84 -21.02
C LYS A 208 -21.61 -2.16 -20.92
N GLU A 209 -20.89 -3.27 -20.82
CA GLU A 209 -21.50 -4.58 -20.65
C GLU A 209 -22.21 -4.69 -19.28
N VAL A 210 -21.56 -4.24 -18.19
CA VAL A 210 -22.17 -4.24 -16.85
C VAL A 210 -23.43 -3.37 -16.80
N ALA A 211 -23.39 -2.17 -17.37
CA ALA A 211 -24.54 -1.27 -17.44
C ALA A 211 -25.69 -1.87 -18.27
N LYS A 212 -25.38 -2.60 -19.34
CA LYS A 212 -26.37 -3.32 -20.16
C LYS A 212 -27.06 -4.43 -19.35
N ALA A 213 -26.29 -5.21 -18.59
CA ALA A 213 -26.83 -6.28 -17.76
C ALA A 213 -27.65 -5.74 -16.57
N ALA A 214 -27.18 -4.65 -15.94
CA ALA A 214 -27.88 -4.01 -14.83
C ALA A 214 -29.09 -3.17 -15.26
N GLY A 215 -29.20 -2.81 -16.54
CA GLY A 215 -30.25 -1.94 -17.07
C GLY A 215 -30.12 -0.46 -16.68
N GLU A 216 -29.03 -0.08 -16.01
CA GLU A 216 -28.77 1.29 -15.57
C GLU A 216 -27.26 1.62 -15.53
N ASN A 217 -26.92 2.91 -15.54
CA ASN A 217 -25.56 3.38 -15.35
C ASN A 217 -25.16 3.29 -13.86
N ILE A 218 -24.12 2.53 -13.54
CA ILE A 218 -23.72 2.20 -12.16
C ILE A 218 -22.20 2.20 -12.01
N TYR A 219 -21.71 2.45 -10.80
CA TYR A 219 -20.29 2.33 -10.54
C TYR A 219 -19.84 0.86 -10.55
N VAL A 220 -18.75 0.57 -11.25
CA VAL A 220 -18.15 -0.77 -11.34
C VAL A 220 -16.91 -0.83 -10.45
N PRO A 221 -16.81 -1.77 -9.50
CA PRO A 221 -15.60 -1.93 -8.70
C PRO A 221 -14.40 -2.29 -9.59
N VAL A 222 -13.26 -1.64 -9.37
CA VAL A 222 -12.01 -1.96 -10.11
C VAL A 222 -11.63 -3.43 -9.95
N ARG A 223 -11.88 -4.01 -8.77
CA ARG A 223 -11.62 -5.44 -8.51
C ARG A 223 -12.36 -6.38 -9.47
N GLU A 224 -13.58 -6.03 -9.88
CA GLU A 224 -14.37 -6.88 -10.76
C GLU A 224 -13.88 -6.78 -12.20
N PHE A 225 -13.47 -5.58 -12.64
CA PHE A 225 -12.81 -5.42 -13.94
C PHE A 225 -11.50 -6.20 -14.02
N VAL A 226 -10.69 -6.17 -12.95
CA VAL A 226 -9.47 -6.97 -12.87
C VAL A 226 -9.79 -8.46 -12.88
N ARG A 227 -10.83 -8.90 -12.15
CA ARG A 227 -11.29 -10.30 -12.16
C ARG A 227 -11.73 -10.74 -13.57
N TYR A 228 -12.46 -9.88 -14.28
CA TYR A 228 -12.84 -10.08 -15.68
C TYR A 228 -11.60 -10.24 -16.59
N LEU A 229 -10.60 -9.36 -16.47
CA LEU A 229 -9.35 -9.50 -17.22
C LEU A 229 -8.58 -10.77 -16.83
N SER A 230 -8.50 -11.11 -15.54
CA SER A 230 -7.85 -12.33 -15.06
C SER A 230 -8.55 -13.60 -15.56
N PHE A 231 -9.82 -13.55 -15.90
CA PHE A 231 -10.50 -14.65 -16.57
C PHE A 231 -10.03 -14.80 -18.03
N HIS A 232 -9.95 -13.71 -18.79
CA HIS A 232 -9.52 -13.73 -20.19
C HIS A 232 -7.99 -13.87 -20.37
N PHE A 233 -7.21 -13.59 -19.33
CA PHE A 233 -5.75 -13.71 -19.31
C PHE A 233 -5.34 -14.57 -18.10
N PRO A 234 -5.46 -15.91 -18.17
CA PRO A 234 -5.29 -16.79 -17.02
C PRO A 234 -3.91 -16.73 -16.34
N TRP A 235 -2.87 -16.34 -17.08
CA TRP A 235 -1.51 -16.13 -16.55
C TRP A 235 -1.45 -15.03 -15.48
N LEU A 236 -2.45 -14.15 -15.39
CA LEU A 236 -2.60 -13.20 -14.29
C LEU A 236 -2.88 -13.89 -12.94
N ASN A 237 -3.42 -15.12 -12.94
CA ASN A 237 -3.75 -15.86 -11.72
C ASN A 237 -2.64 -16.82 -11.25
N ARG A 238 -1.41 -16.69 -11.77
CA ARG A 238 -0.28 -17.51 -11.30
C ARG A 238 -0.12 -17.34 -9.78
N SER A 239 -0.04 -18.46 -9.06
CA SER A 239 0.14 -18.45 -7.61
C SER A 239 1.54 -17.98 -7.25
N TRP A 240 1.66 -17.20 -6.17
CA TRP A 240 2.95 -16.67 -5.71
C TRP A 240 3.95 -17.77 -5.32
N ALA A 241 3.48 -18.99 -5.11
CA ALA A 241 4.26 -20.11 -4.61
C ALA A 241 4.78 -21.06 -5.69
N SER A 242 4.39 -20.90 -6.97
CA SER A 242 4.71 -21.91 -7.99
C SER A 242 6.10 -21.76 -8.60
N GLU A 243 6.72 -20.58 -8.51
CA GLU A 243 8.01 -20.29 -9.17
C GLU A 243 8.78 -19.25 -8.35
N LEU A 244 9.08 -19.56 -7.08
CA LEU A 244 10.33 -19.02 -6.53
C LEU A 244 11.44 -19.78 -7.25
N PRO A 245 12.30 -19.13 -8.04
CA PRO A 245 13.47 -19.82 -8.57
C PRO A 245 14.22 -20.40 -7.38
N GLU A 246 14.54 -21.71 -7.41
CA GLU A 246 15.44 -22.36 -6.44
C GLU A 246 16.87 -21.78 -6.47
N ASP A 247 17.08 -20.68 -7.19
CA ASP A 247 18.39 -20.17 -7.55
C ASP A 247 18.82 -19.07 -6.57
N ASP A 248 19.93 -19.32 -5.89
CA ASP A 248 20.75 -18.46 -5.03
C ASP A 248 21.16 -17.10 -5.66
N SER A 249 20.61 -16.74 -6.81
CA SER A 249 20.87 -15.52 -7.58
C SER A 249 20.40 -14.22 -6.91
N PHE A 250 19.51 -14.28 -5.91
CA PHE A 250 19.03 -13.10 -5.18
C PHE A 250 20.01 -12.55 -4.14
N ARG A 251 21.19 -13.18 -3.95
CA ARG A 251 22.18 -12.75 -2.97
C ARG A 251 23.07 -11.57 -3.41
N ASN A 252 22.98 -11.10 -4.66
CA ASN A 252 23.95 -10.14 -5.22
C ASN A 252 23.38 -8.90 -5.94
N ASP A 253 22.14 -8.47 -5.69
CA ASP A 253 21.64 -7.19 -6.24
C ASP A 253 21.94 -5.97 -5.35
N ALA A 254 23.16 -5.90 -4.81
CA ALA A 254 23.73 -4.66 -4.28
C ALA A 254 24.30 -3.74 -5.38
N ASP A 255 24.35 -4.21 -6.63
CA ASP A 255 24.64 -3.39 -7.81
C ASP A 255 23.48 -3.50 -8.79
N SER A 256 22.48 -2.62 -8.63
CA SER A 256 21.38 -2.45 -9.58
C SER A 256 21.90 -1.80 -10.87
N GLY A 257 22.69 -2.53 -11.63
CA GLY A 257 23.07 -2.22 -13.00
C GLY A 257 21.84 -2.29 -13.90
N GLY A 258 21.34 -1.11 -14.26
CA GLY A 258 20.30 -0.82 -15.25
C GLY A 258 19.86 -1.96 -16.17
N ARG A 259 18.75 -2.62 -15.81
CA ARG A 259 17.76 -2.99 -16.82
C ARG A 259 16.97 -1.73 -17.13
N GLY A 260 17.15 -1.23 -18.35
CA GLY A 260 16.62 0.05 -18.80
C GLY A 260 15.13 0.20 -18.45
N MET A 261 14.86 1.15 -17.57
CA MET A 261 13.50 1.58 -17.24
C MET A 261 12.80 1.99 -18.54
N GLY A 262 11.63 1.42 -18.81
CA GLY A 262 10.90 1.72 -20.05
C GLY A 262 10.62 3.22 -20.16
N MET A 263 10.67 3.78 -21.37
CA MET A 263 10.48 5.22 -21.60
C MET A 263 9.14 5.74 -21.05
N GLU A 264 8.10 4.92 -21.07
CA GLU A 264 6.79 5.19 -20.45
C GLU A 264 6.85 5.20 -18.92
N GLU A 265 7.67 4.34 -18.31
CA GLU A 265 7.87 4.23 -16.86
C GLU A 265 8.73 5.39 -16.31
N ALA A 266 9.69 5.86 -17.11
CA ALA A 266 10.48 7.06 -16.84
C ALA A 266 9.64 8.35 -16.99
N MET A 267 8.72 8.39 -17.96
CA MET A 267 7.73 9.46 -18.09
C MET A 267 6.69 9.42 -16.96
N ASP A 268 6.23 8.24 -16.56
CA ASP A 268 5.33 8.07 -15.41
C ASP A 268 5.99 8.51 -14.09
N ARG A 269 7.30 8.26 -13.91
CA ARG A 269 8.06 8.86 -12.79
C ARG A 269 8.09 10.38 -12.82
N ARG A 270 8.22 11.01 -14.00
CA ARG A 270 8.14 12.47 -14.13
C ARG A 270 6.71 12.99 -13.90
N SER A 271 5.70 12.27 -14.36
CA SER A 271 4.28 12.55 -14.11
C SER A 271 3.88 12.34 -12.64
N ALA A 272 4.57 11.45 -11.92
CA ALA A 272 4.39 11.25 -10.47
C ALA A 272 4.72 12.52 -9.67
N PHE A 273 5.62 13.38 -10.16
CA PHE A 273 5.90 14.67 -9.53
C PHE A 273 4.79 15.71 -9.76
N SER A 274 4.16 15.75 -10.94
CA SER A 274 2.90 16.52 -11.14
C SER A 274 1.74 15.93 -10.34
N SER A 275 1.80 14.64 -10.02
CA SER A 275 0.85 13.94 -9.17
C SER A 275 0.87 14.50 -7.74
N ILE A 276 2.03 14.84 -7.14
CA ILE A 276 2.17 15.27 -5.73
C ILE A 276 1.14 16.33 -5.29
N ALA A 277 0.83 17.29 -6.17
CA ALA A 277 -0.19 18.31 -5.93
C ALA A 277 -1.61 17.71 -5.85
N ALA A 278 -1.98 16.83 -6.78
CA ALA A 278 -3.25 16.10 -6.77
C ALA A 278 -3.33 15.10 -5.60
N LEU A 279 -2.18 14.52 -5.21
CA LEU A 279 -2.07 13.62 -4.06
C LEU A 279 -2.39 14.34 -2.77
N SER A 280 -1.80 15.51 -2.61
CA SER A 280 -2.04 16.39 -1.48
C SER A 280 -3.51 16.80 -1.41
N ASP A 281 -4.16 17.07 -2.55
CA ASP A 281 -5.60 17.38 -2.60
C ASP A 281 -6.48 16.23 -2.14
N GLN A 282 -6.17 15.01 -2.56
CA GLN A 282 -6.88 13.82 -2.09
C GLN A 282 -6.68 13.59 -0.59
N LEU A 283 -5.46 13.81 -0.07
CA LEU A 283 -5.17 13.75 1.36
C LEU A 283 -5.99 14.77 2.16
N MET A 284 -6.15 16.00 1.62
CA MET A 284 -6.87 17.07 2.32
C MET A 284 -8.31 16.70 2.66
N SER A 285 -8.95 15.80 1.89
CA SER A 285 -10.29 15.28 2.20
C SER A 285 -10.35 14.50 3.52
N SER A 286 -9.22 13.92 3.95
CA SER A 286 -9.11 13.07 5.14
C SER A 286 -8.60 13.82 6.38
N LEU A 287 -8.05 15.02 6.20
CA LEU A 287 -7.58 15.87 7.30
C LEU A 287 -8.66 16.86 7.73
N THR A 288 -8.79 17.06 9.04
CA THR A 288 -9.65 18.09 9.64
C THR A 288 -8.96 19.45 9.67
N VAL A 289 -9.75 20.52 9.80
CA VAL A 289 -9.24 21.90 9.89
C VAL A 289 -8.32 22.08 11.10
N GLU A 290 -8.65 21.46 12.23
CA GLU A 290 -7.84 21.52 13.46
C GLU A 290 -6.51 20.77 13.29
N GLU A 291 -6.52 19.59 12.68
CA GLU A 291 -5.29 18.85 12.33
C GLU A 291 -4.40 19.67 11.40
N CYS A 292 -4.98 20.35 10.40
CA CYS A 292 -4.24 21.24 9.49
C CYS A 292 -3.57 22.40 10.24
N ARG A 293 -4.26 23.06 11.18
CA ARG A 293 -3.70 24.16 11.99
C ARG A 293 -2.52 23.70 12.83
N VAL A 294 -2.66 22.56 13.52
CA VAL A 294 -1.61 22.01 14.37
C VAL A 294 -0.42 21.52 13.54
N LEU A 295 -0.66 20.85 12.41
CA LEU A 295 0.40 20.41 11.49
C LEU A 295 1.22 21.58 10.95
N VAL A 296 0.56 22.66 10.49
CA VAL A 296 1.26 23.85 9.98
C VAL A 296 2.16 24.46 11.05
N LEU A 297 1.60 24.76 12.23
CA LEU A 297 2.36 25.38 13.31
C LEU A 297 3.55 24.53 13.77
N LYS A 298 3.35 23.21 13.89
CA LYS A 298 4.38 22.30 14.40
C LYS A 298 5.49 22.02 13.38
N VAL A 299 5.16 21.93 12.10
CA VAL A 299 6.17 21.65 11.06
C VAL A 299 6.97 22.91 10.70
N GLU A 300 6.34 24.09 10.71
CA GLU A 300 7.06 25.37 10.51
C GLU A 300 7.94 25.76 11.69
N ASN A 301 7.54 25.36 12.92
CA ASN A 301 8.29 25.64 14.14
C ASN A 301 8.58 24.33 14.89
N PRO A 302 9.54 23.51 14.44
CA PRO A 302 9.82 22.21 15.05
C PRO A 302 10.12 22.29 16.55
N SER A 303 10.81 23.35 16.97
CA SER A 303 11.19 23.61 18.37
C SER A 303 10.05 24.12 19.25
N MET A 304 8.91 24.50 18.68
CA MET A 304 7.78 25.03 19.45
C MET A 304 7.12 23.92 20.30
N PRO A 305 6.99 24.09 21.62
CA PRO A 305 6.33 23.12 22.47
C PRO A 305 4.81 23.11 22.24
N PHE A 306 4.17 21.95 22.38
CA PHE A 306 2.71 21.81 22.18
C PHE A 306 1.85 22.69 23.11
N ARG A 307 2.41 23.12 24.25
CA ARG A 307 1.76 24.07 25.16
C ARG A 307 1.60 25.46 24.54
N GLU A 308 2.60 25.92 23.79
CA GLU A 308 2.53 27.21 23.09
C GLU A 308 1.58 27.14 21.91
N ILE A 309 1.59 26.03 21.17
CA ILE A 309 0.62 25.76 20.08
C ILE A 309 -0.81 25.75 20.63
N ALA A 310 -1.04 25.10 21.78
CA ALA A 310 -2.35 25.12 22.45
C ALA A 310 -2.77 26.54 22.84
N GLY A 311 -1.85 27.35 23.36
CA GLY A 311 -2.09 28.77 23.67
C GLY A 311 -2.48 29.59 22.44
N GLN A 312 -1.80 29.39 21.31
CA GLN A 312 -2.11 30.10 20.05
C GLN A 312 -3.46 29.68 19.44
N LEU A 313 -3.86 28.42 19.63
CA LEU A 313 -5.10 27.88 19.10
C LEU A 313 -6.29 27.99 20.07
N GLY A 314 -6.08 28.52 21.29
CA GLY A 314 -7.12 28.65 22.30
C GLY A 314 -7.57 27.32 22.92
N HIS A 315 -6.73 26.28 22.83
CA HIS A 315 -7.02 24.99 23.45
C HIS A 315 -6.56 24.98 24.92
N PRO A 316 -7.39 24.50 25.86
CA PRO A 316 -7.06 24.48 27.28
C PRO A 316 -6.01 23.42 27.65
N ASP A 317 -5.81 22.41 26.78
CA ASP A 317 -4.95 21.26 27.06
C ASP A 317 -3.98 20.98 25.90
N HIS A 318 -2.69 20.99 26.20
CA HIS A 318 -1.61 20.65 25.26
C HIS A 318 -1.67 19.18 24.80
N ASN A 319 -2.23 18.26 25.60
CA ASN A 319 -2.39 16.87 25.19
C ASN A 319 -3.44 16.70 24.09
N HIS A 320 -4.42 17.61 24.01
CA HIS A 320 -5.36 17.66 22.90
C HIS A 320 -4.63 17.98 21.59
N VAL A 321 -3.80 19.02 21.59
CA VAL A 321 -2.97 19.41 20.44
C VAL A 321 -1.97 18.33 20.04
N TYR A 322 -1.31 17.69 21.01
CA TYR A 322 -0.43 16.53 20.76
C TYR A 322 -1.16 15.40 20.04
N ARG A 323 -2.37 15.06 20.50
CA ARG A 323 -3.20 14.02 19.85
C ARG A 323 -3.62 14.41 18.44
N LEU A 324 -3.98 15.66 18.20
CA LEU A 324 -4.32 16.16 16.86
C LEU A 324 -3.12 16.08 15.91
N TYR A 325 -1.93 16.47 16.37
CA TYR A 325 -0.70 16.36 15.58
C TYR A 325 -0.41 14.90 15.17
N HIS A 326 -0.39 13.99 16.14
CA HIS A 326 -0.11 12.58 15.88
C HIS A 326 -1.21 11.90 15.06
N ARG A 327 -2.47 12.31 15.22
CA ARG A 327 -3.57 11.84 14.37
C ARG A 327 -3.41 12.34 12.94
N GLY A 328 -3.06 13.60 12.73
CA GLY A 328 -2.74 14.14 11.41
C GLY A 328 -1.60 13.38 10.73
N LEU A 329 -0.49 13.15 11.44
CA LEU A 329 0.61 12.32 10.94
C LEU A 329 0.19 10.88 10.64
N ALA A 330 -0.62 10.26 11.50
CA ALA A 330 -1.13 8.91 11.28
C ALA A 330 -2.08 8.86 10.06
N THR A 331 -2.87 9.91 9.82
CA THR A 331 -3.72 10.05 8.63
C THR A 331 -2.87 10.19 7.37
N ILE A 332 -1.82 11.03 7.39
CA ILE A 332 -0.86 11.16 6.29
C ILE A 332 -0.19 9.81 6.03
N LYS A 333 0.32 9.15 7.07
CA LYS A 333 0.95 7.84 6.97
C LYS A 333 -0.01 6.80 6.39
N ARG A 334 -1.22 6.69 6.94
CA ARG A 334 -2.27 5.77 6.45
C ARG A 334 -2.64 6.07 5.00
N PHE A 335 -2.70 7.34 4.63
CA PHE A 335 -3.00 7.74 3.28
C PHE A 335 -1.89 7.32 2.33
N CYS A 336 -0.63 7.59 2.67
CA CYS A 336 0.53 7.13 1.91
C CYS A 336 0.69 5.60 1.89
N ASP A 337 0.32 4.90 2.96
CA ASP A 337 0.28 3.43 3.01
C ASP A 337 -0.74 2.83 2.03
N ASN A 338 -1.83 3.57 1.80
CA ASN A 338 -2.90 3.23 0.86
C ASN A 338 -2.71 3.89 -0.52
N TRP A 339 -1.68 4.73 -0.66
CA TRP A 339 -1.29 5.41 -1.89
C TRP A 339 -0.67 4.42 -2.87
N PRO A 340 -0.97 4.48 -4.18
CA PRO A 340 -0.41 3.59 -5.21
C PRO A 340 1.09 3.79 -5.53
N GLY A 341 1.90 4.28 -4.59
CA GLY A 341 3.30 4.68 -4.78
C GLY A 341 4.20 4.12 -3.68
N PRO A 342 5.53 4.36 -3.75
CA PRO A 342 6.46 3.92 -2.71
C PRO A 342 6.02 4.50 -1.36
N PRO A 343 6.10 3.72 -0.27
CA PRO A 343 5.81 4.26 1.06
C PRO A 343 6.70 5.48 1.34
N PRO A 344 6.25 6.46 2.14
CA PRO A 344 6.99 7.71 2.36
C PRO A 344 8.41 7.45 2.83
N ASP A 345 8.63 6.38 3.58
CA ASP A 345 9.93 6.04 4.16
C ASP A 345 10.97 5.61 3.10
N GLU A 346 10.53 5.21 1.91
CA GLU A 346 11.36 4.75 0.79
C GLU A 346 11.44 5.75 -0.38
N LEU A 347 10.68 6.84 -0.32
CA LEU A 347 10.88 7.95 -1.24
C LEU A 347 12.25 8.59 -0.99
N PRO A 348 12.96 9.10 -2.01
CA PRO A 348 14.13 9.95 -1.77
C PRO A 348 13.74 11.11 -0.85
N GLU A 349 14.61 11.49 0.09
CA GLU A 349 14.31 12.53 1.09
C GLU A 349 13.82 13.85 0.47
N GLU A 350 14.31 14.18 -0.73
CA GLU A 350 13.87 15.33 -1.52
C GLU A 350 12.40 15.25 -1.92
N VAL A 351 11.90 14.06 -2.25
CA VAL A 351 10.49 13.81 -2.62
C VAL A 351 9.60 13.83 -1.39
N LYS A 352 10.06 13.26 -0.26
CA LYS A 352 9.35 13.34 1.03
C LYS A 352 9.15 14.79 1.45
N LYS A 353 10.23 15.57 1.35
CA LYS A 353 10.25 16.99 1.68
C LYS A 353 9.26 17.76 0.79
N HIS A 354 9.32 17.57 -0.52
CA HIS A 354 8.39 18.22 -1.44
C HIS A 354 6.93 17.82 -1.25
N PHE A 355 6.65 16.55 -0.96
CA PHE A 355 5.29 16.10 -0.63
C PHE A 355 4.77 16.80 0.63
N MET A 356 5.57 16.82 1.70
CA MET A 356 5.19 17.49 2.94
C MET A 356 5.03 19.00 2.76
N GLU A 357 5.90 19.65 1.98
CA GLU A 357 5.77 21.06 1.62
C GLU A 357 4.46 21.36 0.89
N GLU A 358 4.06 20.50 -0.05
CA GLU A 358 2.82 20.70 -0.80
C GLU A 358 1.58 20.42 0.06
N VAL A 359 1.62 19.43 0.96
CA VAL A 359 0.58 19.21 1.99
C VAL A 359 0.44 20.44 2.89
N LEU A 360 1.54 21.01 3.39
CA LEU A 360 1.50 22.21 4.22
C LEU A 360 0.93 23.41 3.47
N LYS A 361 1.29 23.58 2.19
CA LYS A 361 0.74 24.63 1.33
C LYS A 361 -0.77 24.48 1.15
N ARG A 362 -1.28 23.26 0.97
CA ARG A 362 -2.74 22.99 0.90
C ARG A 362 -3.43 23.20 2.25
N CYS A 363 -2.81 22.81 3.37
CA CYS A 363 -3.28 23.13 4.71
C CYS A 363 -3.45 24.64 4.89
N LYS A 364 -2.40 25.43 4.60
CA LYS A 364 -2.47 26.90 4.68
C LYS A 364 -3.58 27.48 3.81
N LYS A 365 -3.68 27.04 2.53
CA LYS A 365 -4.74 27.48 1.62
C LYS A 365 -6.14 27.23 2.19
N ARG A 366 -6.38 26.06 2.78
CA ARG A 366 -7.65 25.71 3.42
C ARG A 366 -7.95 26.57 4.65
N LEU A 367 -6.92 27.01 5.37
CA LEU A 367 -7.06 27.90 6.54
C LEU A 367 -7.26 29.36 6.16
N SER A 368 -6.85 29.78 4.96
CA SER A 368 -7.02 31.13 4.43
C SER A 368 -8.33 31.35 3.67
N CYS A 369 -9.03 30.28 3.28
CA CYS A 369 -10.38 30.36 2.72
C CYS A 369 -11.41 30.27 3.85
N PRO A 370 -12.25 31.31 4.05
CA PRO A 370 -13.23 31.37 5.14
C PRO A 370 -14.36 30.34 5.03
#